data_AF-A0A6V7KJA9-F1
#
_entry.id   AF-A0A6V7KJA9-F1
#
_cell.length_a   1.000
_cell.length_b   1.000
_cell.length_c   1.000
_cell.angle_alpha   90.00
_cell.angle_beta   90.00
_cell.angle_gamma   90.00
#
_symmetry.space_group_name_H-M   'P 1'
#
loop_
_entity.id
_entity.type
_entity.pdbx_description
1 polymer ?
#
loop_
_entity_poly.entity_id
_entity_poly.type
_entity_poly.pdbx_seq_one_letter_code
_entity_poly.pdbx_strand_id
1 'polypeptide(L)' 'GLFSRITFQEPLFVGGPGNTTGLERLPVRVGFRGCLRHLEANEHHYRLALTPQGDTINGFDVG' A
#
# COMPACT_ATOMS: atom_id res chain seq x y z
N GLY A 1 -11.86 -7.16 -22.85
CA GLY A 1 -11.38 -6.36 -21.72
C GLY A 1 -10.19 -7.06 -21.13
N LEU A 2 -9.02 -6.40 -21.11
CA LEU A 2 -7.82 -6.96 -20.46
C LEU A 2 -8.04 -6.87 -18.94
N PHE A 3 -8.03 -8.02 -18.27
CA PHE A 3 -8.19 -8.14 -16.84
C PHE A 3 -7.06 -7.39 -16.11
N SER A 4 -7.35 -6.20 -15.58
CA SER A 4 -6.44 -5.49 -14.67
C SER A 4 -6.72 -5.92 -13.23
N ARG A 5 -6.48 -7.19 -12.93
CA ARG A 5 -6.53 -7.69 -11.55
C ARG A 5 -5.11 -7.74 -11.00
N ILE A 6 -4.82 -6.90 -10.00
CA ILE A 6 -3.54 -6.91 -9.30
C ILE A 6 -3.62 -7.96 -8.19
N THR A 7 -2.70 -8.92 -8.20
CA THR A 7 -2.53 -9.86 -7.08
C THR A 7 -1.18 -9.57 -6.42
N PHE A 8 -1.19 -9.28 -5.13
CA PHE A 8 0.03 -9.01 -4.39
C PHE A 8 0.60 -10.31 -3.82
N GLN A 9 1.88 -10.59 -4.11
CA GLN A 9 2.60 -11.71 -3.49
C GLN A 9 3.04 -11.37 -2.06
N GLU A 10 3.30 -10.09 -1.80
CA GLU A 10 3.71 -9.53 -0.52
C GLU A 10 2.69 -8.48 -0.04
N PRO A 11 2.70 -8.08 1.25
CA PRO A 11 1.86 -6.98 1.71
C PRO A 11 2.04 -5.71 0.88
N LEU A 12 0.94 -5.01 0.60
CA LEU A 12 0.97 -3.72 -0.06
C LEU A 12 1.55 -2.66 0.91
N PHE A 13 2.71 -2.10 0.56
CA PHE A 13 3.27 -0.94 1.26
C PHE A 13 2.83 0.34 0.56
N VAL A 14 2.36 1.31 1.35
CA VAL A 14 1.81 2.57 0.85
C VAL A 14 2.56 3.72 1.53
N GLY A 15 2.88 4.77 0.76
CA GLY A 15 3.59 5.94 1.29
C GLY A 15 5.12 5.80 1.33
N GLY A 16 5.66 4.59 1.21
CA GLY A 16 7.10 4.38 1.14
C GLY A 16 7.47 2.91 0.99
N PRO A 17 8.75 2.63 0.71
CA PRO A 17 9.22 1.25 0.66
C PRO A 17 9.20 0.64 2.07
N GLY A 18 8.50 -0.49 2.22
CA GLY A 18 8.66 -1.38 3.36
C GLY A 18 9.94 -2.23 3.24
N ASN A 19 9.96 -3.39 3.90
CA ASN A 19 11.02 -4.37 3.66
C ASN A 19 10.78 -5.08 2.32
N THR A 20 11.21 -4.47 1.22
CA THR A 20 11.10 -5.00 -0.15
C THR A 20 12.41 -5.64 -0.61
N THR A 21 13.18 -6.22 0.32
CA THR A 21 14.48 -6.83 0.01
C THR A 21 14.28 -7.97 -0.99
N GLY A 22 15.02 -7.95 -2.10
CA GLY A 22 14.93 -8.99 -3.14
C GLY A 22 13.89 -8.74 -4.23
N LEU A 23 13.09 -7.67 -4.15
CA LEU A 23 12.17 -7.28 -5.22
C LEU A 23 12.81 -6.30 -6.22
N GLU A 24 12.41 -6.43 -7.49
CA GLU A 24 12.68 -5.41 -8.51
C GLU A 24 11.87 -4.15 -8.19
N ARG A 25 12.54 -2.99 -8.15
CA ARG A 25 11.94 -1.74 -7.67
C ARG A 25 12.23 -0.60 -8.63
N LEU A 26 11.24 0.29 -8.75
CA LEU A 26 11.45 1.58 -9.39
C LEU A 26 12.54 2.37 -8.64
N PRO A 27 13.30 3.26 -9.31
CA PRO A 27 14.39 4.02 -8.70
C PRO A 27 13.91 5.17 -7.78
N VAL A 28 12.82 4.94 -7.03
CA VAL A 28 12.27 5.88 -6.05
C VAL A 28 12.88 5.57 -4.69
N ARG A 29 13.59 6.55 -4.12
CA ARG A 29 14.33 6.40 -2.85
C ARG A 29 13.69 7.10 -1.66
N VAL A 30 12.68 7.92 -1.92
CA VAL A 30 12.01 8.75 -0.91
C VAL A 30 10.54 8.36 -0.91
N GLY A 31 9.99 8.13 0.28
CA GLY A 31 8.56 7.91 0.45
C GLY A 31 7.74 9.15 0.09
N PHE A 32 6.46 8.94 -0.20
CA PHE A 32 5.50 10.01 -0.38
C PHE A 32 5.34 10.80 0.93
N ARG A 33 5.33 12.13 0.85
CA ARG A 33 5.06 13.02 1.99
C ARG A 33 3.73 13.74 1.75
N GLY A 34 2.73 13.38 2.52
CA GLY A 34 1.37 13.91 2.42
C GLY A 34 0.34 12.93 2.95
N CYS A 35 -0.94 13.32 2.92
CA CYS A 35 -2.03 12.47 3.41
C CYS A 35 -2.65 11.67 2.26
N LEU A 36 -2.73 10.36 2.42
CA LEU A 36 -3.53 9.48 1.57
C LEU A 36 -4.89 9.26 2.23
N ARG A 37 -5.96 9.44 1.45
CA ARG A 37 -7.34 9.42 1.93
C ARG A 37 -8.25 8.45 1.19
N HIS A 38 -7.87 8.05 -0.02
CA HIS A 38 -8.62 7.14 -0.88
C HIS A 38 -7.62 6.15 -1.48
N LEU A 39 -7.72 4.89 -1.07
CA LEU A 39 -6.93 3.80 -1.62
C LEU A 39 -7.89 2.74 -2.15
N GLU A 40 -7.82 2.50 -3.45
CA GLU A 40 -8.71 1.55 -4.12
C GLU A 40 -7.91 0.70 -5.10
N ALA A 41 -8.06 -0.62 -5.00
CA ALA A 41 -7.48 -1.56 -5.95
C ALA A 41 -8.43 -2.72 -6.17
N ASN A 42 -8.57 -3.16 -7.42
CA ASN A 42 -9.52 -4.23 -7.81
C ASN A 42 -10.94 -3.99 -7.28
N GLU A 43 -11.45 -2.74 -7.38
CA GLU A 43 -12.78 -2.33 -6.89
C GLU A 43 -12.97 -2.47 -5.37
N HIS A 44 -11.89 -2.76 -4.62
CA HIS A 44 -11.90 -2.78 -3.18
C HIS A 44 -11.36 -1.46 -2.64
N HIS A 45 -12.22 -0.72 -1.93
CA HIS A 45 -11.84 0.49 -1.22
C HIS A 45 -11.28 0.12 0.16
N TYR A 46 -9.98 0.35 0.35
CA TYR A 46 -9.25 0.05 1.57
C TYR A 46 -9.47 1.12 2.63
N ARG A 47 -9.89 0.70 3.82
CA ARG A 47 -9.98 1.54 4.99
C ARG A 47 -8.61 1.64 5.64
N LEU A 48 -7.97 2.80 5.51
CA LEU A 48 -6.70 3.16 6.14
C LEU A 48 -6.90 3.37 7.65
N ALA A 49 -7.23 2.31 8.38
CA ALA A 49 -7.26 2.25 9.84
C ALA A 49 -6.69 0.89 10.26
N LEU A 50 -6.10 0.80 11.46
CA LEU A 50 -5.53 -0.45 11.97
C LEU A 50 -6.61 -1.54 12.10
N THR A 51 -6.22 -2.78 11.85
CA THR A 51 -7.07 -3.95 12.11
C THR A 51 -7.38 -4.07 13.61
N PRO A 52 -8.64 -4.37 14.01
CA PRO A 52 -9.77 -4.76 13.18
C PRO A 52 -10.67 -3.62 12.66
N GLN A 53 -10.36 -2.36 12.96
CA GLN A 53 -11.20 -1.22 12.56
C GLN A 53 -11.06 -0.85 11.07
N GLY A 54 -9.99 -1.30 10.41
CA GLY A 54 -9.77 -1.20 8.98
C GLY A 54 -8.79 -2.25 8.46
N ASP A 55 -8.23 -2.00 7.28
CA ASP A 55 -7.45 -2.99 6.51
C ASP A 55 -5.93 -2.86 6.72
N THR A 56 -5.49 -1.91 7.56
CA THR A 56 -4.07 -1.67 7.80
C THR A 56 -3.52 -2.67 8.82
N ILE A 57 -2.50 -3.42 8.42
CA ILE A 57 -1.83 -4.40 9.29
C ILE A 57 -0.78 -3.75 10.21
N ASN A 58 -0.13 -2.67 9.76
CA ASN A 58 0.88 -1.92 10.50
C ASN A 58 1.14 -0.57 9.81
N GLY A 59 1.83 0.37 10.46
CA GLY A 59 2.32 1.60 9.84
C GLY A 59 1.21 2.63 9.57
N PHE A 60 0.26 2.76 10.50
CA PHE A 60 -0.77 3.81 10.47
C PHE A 60 -0.27 5.05 11.21
N ASP A 61 -0.46 6.24 10.62
CA ASP A 61 -0.04 7.54 11.19
C ASP A 61 1.45 7.59 11.61
N VAL A 62 2.31 7.01 10.77
CA VAL A 62 3.77 7.04 10.95
C VAL A 62 4.33 8.38 10.46
N GLY A 63 4.10 9.42 11.27
CA GLY A 63 4.71 10.75 11.11
C GLY A 63 6.15 10.81 11.59
#